data_AF-A0A7Z9KUU7-F1
#
_entry.id   AF-A0A7Z9KUU7-F1
#
_cell.length_a   1.000
_cell.length_b   1.000
_cell.length_c   1.000
_cell.angle_alpha   90.00
_cell.angle_beta   90.00
_cell.angle_gamma   90.00
#
_symmetry.space_group_name_H-M   'P 1'
#
loop_
_entity.id
_entity.type
_entity.pdbx_description
1 polymer ?
#
loop_
_entity_poly.entity_id
_entity_poly.type
_entity_poly.pdbx_seq_one_letter_code
_entity_poly.pdbx_strand_id
1 'polypeptide(L)'
;MATNTVVGNLICSDGTNIPLKLDLVEGTETNLTTDVAYTVTAANVGDFAPGKTVVGGLVSCDTGVGYSFILSQGLVAAIIPWSIKGAVTDGQPALCQPYTLKAGDIVRCMSQTAADRGATAAVYTARGVSRIFHVTPSGGATNELVDLQTGNSIGDTLQGDRIVKWYGTSVDGALIETQGFYAVDALGNVIGSCSATDPATQQPAFAMASVPIQLNFKFQFLTNA
;
A
#
# COMPACT_ATOMS: atom_id res chain seq x y z
N MET A 1 11.86 -3.49 -17.82
CA MET A 1 10.77 -2.70 -17.21
C MET A 1 9.81 -2.33 -18.32
N ALA A 2 8.57 -2.77 -18.21
CA ALA A 2 7.52 -2.44 -19.16
C ALA A 2 6.77 -1.17 -18.70
N THR A 3 5.98 -0.60 -19.61
CA THR A 3 4.97 0.40 -19.26
C THR A 3 3.65 -0.32 -19.05
N ASN A 4 3.03 -0.12 -17.88
CA ASN A 4 1.75 -0.70 -17.50
C ASN A 4 0.70 0.39 -17.43
N THR A 5 -0.50 0.09 -17.91
CA THR A 5 -1.66 0.93 -17.66
C THR A 5 -2.14 0.70 -16.25
N VAL A 6 -2.00 1.68 -15.38
CA VAL A 6 -2.59 1.66 -14.04
C VAL A 6 -3.93 2.37 -14.06
N VAL A 7 -4.94 1.73 -13.46
CA VAL A 7 -6.30 2.28 -13.37
C VAL A 7 -6.74 2.30 -11.92
N GLY A 8 -7.70 3.15 -11.59
CA GLY A 8 -8.32 3.12 -10.28
C GLY A 8 -9.58 3.95 -10.21
N ASN A 9 -10.24 3.89 -9.06
CA ASN A 9 -11.40 4.71 -8.76
C ASN A 9 -11.44 5.03 -7.27
N LEU A 10 -11.59 6.31 -6.91
CA LEU A 10 -11.87 6.72 -5.55
C LEU A 10 -13.35 7.04 -5.39
N ILE A 11 -13.94 6.62 -4.28
CA ILE A 11 -15.36 6.81 -4.00
C ILE A 11 -15.51 7.72 -2.80
N CYS A 12 -16.29 8.77 -2.99
CA CYS A 12 -16.60 9.73 -1.97
C CYS A 12 -17.92 9.40 -1.27
N SER A 13 -18.07 9.86 -0.03
CA SER A 13 -19.26 9.64 0.81
C SER A 13 -20.56 10.21 0.21
N ASP A 14 -20.45 11.15 -0.72
CA ASP A 14 -21.58 11.79 -1.40
C ASP A 14 -21.94 11.14 -2.76
N GLY A 15 -21.29 10.01 -3.09
CA GLY A 15 -21.49 9.30 -4.36
C GLY A 15 -20.59 9.78 -5.50
N THR A 16 -19.77 10.84 -5.30
CA THR A 16 -18.78 11.26 -6.29
C THR A 16 -17.76 10.15 -6.51
N ASN A 17 -17.49 9.82 -7.78
CA ASN A 17 -16.46 8.87 -8.18
C ASN A 17 -15.34 9.63 -8.90
N ILE A 18 -14.09 9.32 -8.57
CA ILE A 18 -12.90 9.94 -9.15
C ILE A 18 -12.14 8.85 -9.91
N PRO A 19 -12.38 8.67 -11.21
CA PRO A 19 -11.69 7.67 -12.01
C PRO A 19 -10.23 8.12 -12.23
N LEU A 20 -9.30 7.19 -12.11
CA LEU A 20 -7.87 7.41 -12.24
C LEU A 20 -7.30 6.53 -13.35
N LYS A 21 -6.40 7.07 -14.16
CA LYS A 21 -5.68 6.31 -15.18
C LYS A 21 -4.38 6.97 -15.57
N LEU A 22 -3.31 6.19 -15.61
CA LEU A 22 -2.04 6.63 -16.21
C LEU A 22 -1.21 5.41 -16.64
N ASP A 23 -0.46 5.57 -17.73
CA ASP A 23 0.56 4.60 -18.12
C ASP A 23 1.85 4.88 -17.35
N LEU A 24 2.28 3.91 -16.55
CA LEU A 24 3.42 4.00 -15.63
C LEU A 24 4.52 3.03 -16.02
N VAL A 25 5.78 3.46 -15.93
CA VAL A 25 6.91 2.54 -15.99
C VAL A 25 6.98 1.76 -14.69
N GLU A 26 7.05 0.43 -14.79
CA GLU A 26 7.23 -0.46 -13.63
C GLU A 26 8.45 -0.06 -12.79
N GLY A 27 8.34 -0.23 -11.47
CA GLY A 27 9.42 0.07 -10.54
C GLY A 27 9.56 1.56 -10.18
N THR A 28 8.78 2.44 -10.81
CA THR A 28 8.85 3.89 -10.57
C THR A 28 7.57 4.41 -9.94
N GLU A 29 7.68 4.94 -8.73
CA GLU A 29 6.57 5.57 -8.03
C GLU A 29 6.16 6.89 -8.70
N THR A 30 4.92 6.96 -9.17
CA THR A 30 4.42 8.06 -10.00
C THR A 30 3.04 8.53 -9.52
N ASN A 31 2.69 9.77 -9.84
CA ASN A 31 1.37 10.31 -9.52
C ASN A 31 0.33 9.81 -10.53
N LEU A 32 -0.77 9.26 -10.02
CA LEU A 32 -1.96 9.01 -10.84
C LEU A 32 -2.77 10.30 -10.96
N THR A 33 -3.32 10.53 -12.15
CA THR A 33 -4.22 11.65 -12.43
C THR A 33 -5.60 11.13 -12.84
N THR A 34 -6.58 12.03 -12.86
CA THR A 34 -7.93 11.70 -13.30
C THR A 34 -7.95 11.21 -14.75
N ASP A 35 -8.76 10.18 -15.02
CA ASP A 35 -8.89 9.58 -16.34
C ASP A 35 -9.64 10.51 -17.30
N VAL A 36 -8.94 11.01 -18.32
CA VAL A 36 -9.48 11.91 -19.35
C VAL A 36 -10.53 11.25 -20.26
N ALA A 37 -10.72 9.93 -20.18
CA ALA A 37 -11.87 9.29 -20.80
C ALA A 37 -13.20 9.68 -20.10
N TYR A 38 -13.12 10.07 -18.83
CA TYR A 38 -14.28 10.39 -17.98
C TYR A 38 -14.21 11.80 -17.37
N THR A 39 -13.05 12.48 -17.45
CA THR A 39 -12.85 13.87 -17.05
C THR A 39 -12.39 14.73 -18.22
N VAL A 40 -12.67 16.04 -18.17
CA VAL A 40 -12.31 16.95 -19.28
C VAL A 40 -10.80 17.13 -19.40
N THR A 41 -10.10 17.15 -18.27
CA THR A 41 -8.64 17.28 -18.19
C THR A 41 -8.09 16.34 -17.12
N ALA A 42 -6.81 16.00 -17.25
CA ALA A 42 -6.08 15.30 -16.20
C ALA A 42 -5.76 16.27 -15.06
N ALA A 43 -6.12 15.90 -13.84
CA ALA A 43 -5.84 16.67 -12.63
C ALA A 43 -5.44 15.75 -11.48
N ASN A 44 -4.77 16.31 -10.47
CA ASN A 44 -4.58 15.62 -9.21
C ASN A 44 -5.91 15.54 -8.46
N VAL A 45 -6.07 14.53 -7.60
CA VAL A 45 -7.34 14.29 -6.88
C VAL A 45 -7.74 15.45 -5.97
N GLY A 46 -6.77 16.08 -5.30
CA GLY A 46 -7.00 17.21 -4.41
C GLY A 46 -7.46 18.48 -5.14
N ASP A 47 -7.03 18.63 -6.40
CA ASP A 47 -7.41 19.77 -7.24
C ASP A 47 -8.74 19.52 -7.97
N PHE A 48 -9.00 18.26 -8.32
CA PHE A 48 -10.25 17.84 -8.98
C PHE A 48 -11.46 17.88 -8.04
N ALA A 49 -11.30 17.40 -6.82
CA ALA A 49 -12.41 17.20 -5.87
C ALA A 49 -12.08 17.65 -4.43
N PRO A 50 -11.62 18.91 -4.22
CA PRO A 50 -11.28 19.40 -2.89
C PRO A 50 -12.49 19.35 -1.95
N GLY A 51 -12.26 18.95 -0.69
CA GLY A 51 -13.28 18.84 0.35
C GLY A 51 -14.16 17.59 0.27
N LYS A 52 -14.02 16.76 -0.78
CA LYS A 52 -14.72 15.47 -0.86
C LYS A 52 -14.07 14.45 0.09
N THR A 53 -14.89 13.62 0.73
CA THR A 53 -14.41 12.61 1.67
C THR A 53 -14.40 11.24 1.00
N VAL A 54 -13.21 10.72 0.72
CA VAL A 54 -12.99 9.38 0.16
C VAL A 54 -13.24 8.34 1.24
N VAL A 55 -14.12 7.38 0.97
CA VAL A 55 -14.52 6.30 1.89
C VAL A 55 -14.11 4.92 1.39
N GLY A 56 -13.88 4.79 0.08
CA GLY A 56 -13.46 3.56 -0.57
C GLY A 56 -12.70 3.85 -1.85
N GLY A 57 -12.05 2.83 -2.38
CA GLY A 57 -11.36 2.91 -3.65
C GLY A 57 -10.49 1.70 -3.92
N LEU A 58 -10.07 1.58 -5.16
CA LEU A 58 -9.16 0.53 -5.62
C LEU A 58 -8.25 1.11 -6.70
N VAL A 59 -6.97 0.74 -6.64
CA VAL A 59 -6.02 0.93 -7.73
C VAL A 59 -5.53 -0.43 -8.22
N SER A 60 -5.49 -0.64 -9.53
CA SER A 60 -5.13 -1.91 -10.16
C SER A 60 -4.06 -1.72 -11.23
N CYS A 61 -3.04 -2.58 -11.21
CA CYS A 61 -1.96 -2.63 -12.18
C CYS A 61 -2.09 -3.85 -13.12
N ASP A 62 -1.45 -3.83 -14.28
CA ASP A 62 -1.55 -4.93 -15.26
C ASP A 62 -0.85 -6.22 -14.82
N THR A 63 0.39 -6.13 -14.34
CA THR A 63 1.27 -7.30 -14.13
C THR A 63 1.70 -7.48 -12.69
N GLY A 64 2.00 -6.38 -11.99
CA GLY A 64 2.43 -6.38 -10.60
C GLY A 64 2.11 -5.06 -9.93
N VAL A 65 1.89 -5.10 -8.62
CA VAL A 65 1.50 -3.95 -7.82
C VAL A 65 2.34 -3.88 -6.55
N GLY A 66 2.97 -2.73 -6.31
CA GLY A 66 3.69 -2.47 -5.07
C GLY A 66 2.73 -1.88 -4.03
N TYR A 67 2.23 -0.68 -4.30
CA TYR A 67 1.36 0.05 -3.38
C TYR A 67 0.61 1.20 -4.07
N SER A 68 -0.42 1.70 -3.39
CA SER A 68 -1.06 2.97 -3.72
C SER A 68 -1.57 3.71 -2.48
N PHE A 69 -1.48 5.03 -2.50
CA PHE A 69 -1.91 5.89 -1.40
C PHE A 69 -2.18 7.33 -1.82
N ILE A 70 -2.90 8.05 -0.98
CA ILE A 70 -3.06 9.51 -1.04
C ILE A 70 -1.92 10.13 -0.23
N LEU A 71 -1.13 10.98 -0.87
CA LEU A 71 -0.14 11.82 -0.22
C LEU A 71 -0.73 13.21 0.03
N SER A 72 -0.66 13.66 1.28
CA SER A 72 -1.02 15.03 1.67
C SER A 72 0.14 15.66 2.41
N GLN A 73 0.61 16.82 1.93
CA GLN A 73 1.68 17.61 2.59
C GLN A 73 2.94 16.78 2.91
N GLY A 74 3.31 15.84 2.04
CA GLY A 74 4.51 15.01 2.21
C GLY A 74 4.35 13.80 3.15
N LEU A 75 3.14 13.50 3.64
CA LEU A 75 2.86 12.31 4.45
C LEU A 75 1.78 11.43 3.79
N VAL A 76 1.88 10.11 3.99
CA VAL A 76 0.82 9.17 3.61
C VAL A 76 -0.43 9.48 4.43
N ALA A 77 -1.43 10.07 3.79
CA ALA A 77 -2.67 10.49 4.43
C ALA A 77 -3.68 9.34 4.52
N ALA A 78 -3.80 8.58 3.44
CA ALA A 78 -4.66 7.41 3.38
C ALA A 78 -4.09 6.35 2.45
N ILE A 79 -4.09 5.11 2.90
CA ILE A 79 -3.76 3.94 2.08
C ILE A 79 -4.96 3.61 1.19
N ILE A 80 -4.73 3.48 -0.12
CA ILE A 80 -5.75 3.05 -1.07
C ILE A 80 -5.54 1.55 -1.30
N PRO A 81 -6.57 0.70 -1.15
CA PRO A 81 -6.48 -0.71 -1.52
C PRO A 81 -5.95 -0.91 -2.94
N TRP A 82 -5.09 -1.91 -3.12
CA TRP A 82 -4.42 -2.17 -4.40
C TRP A 82 -4.56 -3.62 -4.86
N SER A 83 -4.41 -3.86 -6.16
CA SER A 83 -4.59 -5.18 -6.79
C SER A 83 -3.86 -5.30 -8.13
N ILE A 84 -3.77 -6.53 -8.65
CA ILE A 84 -3.59 -6.76 -10.08
C ILE A 84 -4.98 -6.82 -10.72
N LYS A 85 -5.10 -6.28 -11.94
CA LYS A 85 -6.37 -6.31 -12.70
C LYS A 85 -6.87 -7.75 -12.82
N GLY A 86 -8.15 -7.96 -12.47
CA GLY A 86 -8.79 -9.28 -12.48
C GLY A 86 -8.62 -10.09 -11.20
N ALA A 87 -7.61 -9.81 -10.37
CA ALA A 87 -7.41 -10.41 -9.04
C ALA A 87 -8.01 -9.50 -7.95
N VAL A 88 -9.31 -9.22 -8.06
CA VAL A 88 -10.03 -8.24 -7.24
C VAL A 88 -11.09 -8.91 -6.37
N THR A 89 -11.38 -8.32 -5.20
CA THR A 89 -12.57 -8.72 -4.44
C THR A 89 -13.77 -7.92 -4.94
N ASP A 90 -14.91 -8.58 -5.12
CA ASP A 90 -16.14 -7.94 -5.56
C ASP A 90 -16.54 -6.77 -4.65
N GLY A 91 -17.02 -5.69 -5.28
CA GLY A 91 -17.41 -4.47 -4.60
C GLY A 91 -16.32 -3.41 -4.63
N GLN A 92 -16.37 -2.51 -3.65
CA GLN A 92 -15.50 -1.35 -3.56
C GLN A 92 -14.79 -1.38 -2.21
N PRO A 93 -13.50 -1.74 -2.20
CA PRO A 93 -12.73 -1.88 -0.96
C PRO A 93 -12.77 -0.58 -0.15
N ALA A 94 -13.17 -0.69 1.12
CA ALA A 94 -13.20 0.44 2.01
C ALA A 94 -11.77 0.92 2.32
N LEU A 95 -11.59 2.23 2.42
CA LEU A 95 -10.38 2.77 3.04
C LEU A 95 -10.34 2.35 4.51
N CYS A 96 -9.13 2.28 5.07
CA CYS A 96 -8.93 1.98 6.49
C CYS A 96 -9.71 2.95 7.41
N GLN A 97 -9.67 4.23 7.02
CA GLN A 97 -10.37 5.34 7.59
C GLN A 97 -10.73 6.31 6.45
N PRO A 98 -11.95 6.89 6.44
CA PRO A 98 -12.29 7.94 5.49
C PRO A 98 -11.32 9.12 5.54
N TYR A 99 -11.04 9.71 4.38
CA TYR A 99 -10.12 10.83 4.25
C TYR A 99 -10.71 11.96 3.41
N THR A 100 -10.71 13.18 3.95
CA THR A 100 -11.18 14.37 3.24
C THR A 100 -10.05 15.00 2.43
N LEU A 101 -10.22 15.05 1.12
CA LEU A 101 -9.27 15.61 0.18
C LEU A 101 -9.06 17.11 0.43
N LYS A 102 -7.79 17.53 0.36
CA LYS A 102 -7.35 18.91 0.41
C LYS A 102 -6.74 19.28 -0.94
N ALA A 103 -6.75 20.57 -1.28
CA ALA A 103 -6.04 21.05 -2.47
C ALA A 103 -4.55 20.67 -2.39
N GLY A 104 -3.98 20.21 -3.50
CA GLY A 104 -2.62 19.68 -3.56
C GLY A 104 -2.45 18.22 -3.11
N ASP A 105 -3.51 17.53 -2.67
CA ASP A 105 -3.44 16.09 -2.43
C ASP A 105 -3.27 15.32 -3.75
N ILE A 106 -2.36 14.35 -3.76
CA ILE A 106 -2.02 13.53 -4.92
C ILE A 106 -2.18 12.05 -4.62
N VAL A 107 -2.55 11.26 -5.63
CA VAL A 107 -2.49 9.79 -5.54
C VAL A 107 -1.15 9.34 -6.07
N ARG A 108 -0.42 8.55 -5.28
CA ARG A 108 0.82 7.92 -5.71
C ARG A 108 0.61 6.41 -5.85
N CYS A 109 1.26 5.85 -6.85
CA CYS A 109 1.23 4.42 -7.10
C CYS A 109 2.59 3.96 -7.65
N MET A 110 2.98 2.75 -7.29
CA MET A 110 4.08 2.03 -7.92
C MET A 110 3.53 0.73 -8.48
N SER A 111 3.58 0.59 -9.81
CA SER A 111 3.43 -0.72 -10.45
C SER A 111 4.75 -1.45 -10.43
N GLN A 112 4.70 -2.76 -10.55
CA GLN A 112 5.86 -3.62 -10.40
C GLN A 112 5.91 -4.65 -11.52
N THR A 113 7.11 -5.07 -11.90
CA THR A 113 7.29 -6.21 -12.80
C THR A 113 6.84 -7.49 -12.11
N ALA A 114 6.07 -8.34 -12.79
CA ALA A 114 5.53 -9.57 -12.21
C ALA A 114 6.59 -10.51 -11.62
N ALA A 115 7.80 -10.51 -12.18
CA ALA A 115 8.93 -11.33 -11.71
C ALA A 115 9.77 -10.64 -10.62
N ASP A 116 9.53 -9.36 -10.33
CA ASP A 116 10.25 -8.65 -9.30
C ASP A 116 9.67 -9.00 -7.92
N ARG A 117 10.53 -9.39 -6.97
CA ARG A 117 10.17 -10.07 -5.72
C ARG A 117 9.59 -9.15 -4.63
N GLY A 118 9.27 -7.91 -4.99
CA GLY A 118 8.87 -6.87 -4.03
C GLY A 118 7.75 -7.31 -3.09
N ALA A 119 7.95 -6.96 -1.84
CA ALA A 119 7.05 -7.20 -0.74
C ALA A 119 6.70 -5.87 -0.08
N THR A 120 5.42 -5.68 0.18
CA THR A 120 4.90 -4.42 0.73
C THR A 120 3.85 -4.71 1.79
N ALA A 121 3.86 -3.93 2.87
CA ALA A 121 2.86 -3.99 3.91
C ALA A 121 2.35 -2.59 4.26
N ALA A 122 1.03 -2.41 4.17
CA ALA A 122 0.32 -1.24 4.64
C ALA A 122 -0.06 -1.42 6.11
N VAL A 123 0.22 -0.42 6.94
CA VAL A 123 -0.15 -0.43 8.36
C VAL A 123 -0.91 0.83 8.73
N TYR A 124 -1.83 0.67 9.66
CA TYR A 124 -2.60 1.76 10.24
C TYR A 124 -2.61 1.65 11.75
N THR A 125 -2.32 2.75 12.43
CA THR A 125 -2.09 2.77 13.87
C THR A 125 -3.27 3.30 14.68
N ALA A 126 -3.24 3.06 15.99
CA ALA A 126 -4.23 3.54 16.94
C ALA A 126 -4.31 5.08 17.00
N ARG A 127 -3.24 5.78 16.60
CA ARG A 127 -3.21 7.25 16.49
C ARG A 127 -3.73 7.78 15.15
N GLY A 128 -4.20 6.90 14.26
CA GLY A 128 -4.70 7.29 12.94
C GLY A 128 -3.60 7.56 11.91
N VAL A 129 -2.40 7.00 12.12
CA VAL A 129 -1.28 7.17 11.18
C VAL A 129 -1.28 6.01 10.18
N SER A 130 -1.21 6.34 8.89
CA SER A 130 -1.01 5.37 7.80
C SER A 130 0.47 5.33 7.41
N ARG A 131 1.05 4.14 7.28
CA ARG A 131 2.41 3.93 6.76
C ARG A 131 2.46 2.74 5.82
N ILE A 132 3.43 2.74 4.93
CA ILE A 132 3.70 1.64 4.01
C ILE A 132 5.16 1.26 4.19
N PHE A 133 5.41 -0.03 4.41
CA PHE A 133 6.74 -0.60 4.53
C PHE A 133 6.98 -1.51 3.33
N HIS A 134 8.17 -1.46 2.74
CA HIS A 134 8.48 -2.25 1.55
C HIS A 134 9.93 -2.75 1.54
N VAL A 135 10.18 -3.80 0.76
CA VAL A 135 11.51 -4.32 0.44
C VAL A 135 11.45 -5.14 -0.84
N THR A 136 12.56 -5.22 -1.57
CA THR A 136 12.73 -6.16 -2.68
C THR A 136 13.77 -7.20 -2.28
N PRO A 137 13.36 -8.44 -1.91
CA PRO A 137 14.26 -9.55 -1.65
C PRO A 137 15.17 -9.85 -2.85
N SER A 138 16.42 -10.22 -2.56
CA SER A 138 17.43 -10.55 -3.58
C SER A 138 17.92 -12.01 -3.51
N GLY A 139 17.36 -12.82 -2.61
CA GLY A 139 17.71 -14.23 -2.43
C GLY A 139 17.15 -14.83 -1.14
N GLY A 140 17.72 -15.96 -0.70
CA GLY A 140 17.34 -16.61 0.54
C GLY A 140 17.96 -15.92 1.77
N ALA A 141 17.19 -15.07 2.46
CA ALA A 141 17.64 -14.32 3.62
C ALA A 141 16.45 -13.77 4.44
N THR A 142 16.74 -13.23 5.62
CA THR A 142 15.80 -12.37 6.34
C THR A 142 15.77 -11.00 5.66
N ASN A 143 14.61 -10.60 5.16
CA ASN A 143 14.40 -9.31 4.50
C ASN A 143 13.60 -8.39 5.43
N GLU A 144 14.17 -7.23 5.75
CA GLU A 144 13.52 -6.20 6.55
C GLU A 144 12.76 -5.22 5.64
N LEU A 145 11.48 -5.00 5.92
CA LEU A 145 10.67 -3.97 5.30
C LEU A 145 10.95 -2.63 5.98
N VAL A 146 11.21 -1.61 5.18
CA VAL A 146 11.50 -0.24 5.65
C VAL A 146 10.41 0.72 5.21
N ASP A 147 10.21 1.79 5.98
CA ASP A 147 9.19 2.80 5.69
C ASP A 147 9.45 3.46 4.34
N LEU A 148 8.42 3.51 3.51
CA LEU A 148 8.48 4.04 2.15
C LEU A 148 8.97 5.50 2.09
N GLN A 149 8.65 6.31 3.10
CA GLN A 149 8.94 7.75 3.06
C GLN A 149 10.31 8.07 3.64
N THR A 150 10.77 7.31 4.63
CA THR A 150 11.96 7.63 5.42
C THR A 150 13.09 6.61 5.27
N GLY A 151 12.81 5.40 4.80
CA GLY A 151 13.76 4.29 4.76
C GLY A 151 14.09 3.70 6.14
N ASN A 152 13.36 4.10 7.18
CA ASN A 152 13.60 3.67 8.56
C ASN A 152 12.89 2.36 8.89
N SER A 153 13.33 1.71 9.97
CA SER A 153 12.65 0.54 10.53
C SER A 153 11.24 0.88 11.04
N ILE A 154 10.42 -0.15 11.26
CA ILE A 154 9.10 0.04 11.89
C ILE A 154 9.21 0.60 13.30
N GLY A 155 10.25 0.18 14.04
CA GLY A 155 10.51 0.64 15.40
C GLY A 155 10.80 2.13 15.46
N ASP A 156 11.62 2.64 14.54
CA ASP A 156 11.97 4.07 14.49
C ASP A 156 10.81 4.93 13.95
N THR A 157 10.00 4.36 13.04
CA THR A 157 8.89 5.08 12.40
C THR A 157 7.67 5.19 13.30
N LEU A 158 7.36 4.14 14.08
CA LEU A 158 6.11 3.99 14.82
C LEU A 158 6.31 3.77 16.33
N GLN A 159 7.48 4.14 16.87
CA GLN A 159 7.79 3.99 18.29
C GLN A 159 6.67 4.52 19.20
N GLY A 160 6.21 3.69 20.13
CA GLY A 160 5.20 4.07 21.12
C GLY A 160 3.76 4.08 20.59
N ASP A 161 3.54 3.66 19.35
CA ASP A 161 2.22 3.46 18.78
C ASP A 161 1.84 1.96 18.75
N ARG A 162 0.60 1.67 18.36
CA ARG A 162 0.08 0.32 18.17
C ARG A 162 -0.54 0.19 16.80
N ILE A 163 -0.13 -0.81 16.04
CA ILE A 163 -0.78 -1.18 14.78
C ILE A 163 -2.13 -1.82 15.12
N VAL A 164 -3.19 -1.28 14.54
CA VAL A 164 -4.56 -1.77 14.75
C VAL A 164 -5.16 -2.41 13.50
N LYS A 165 -4.62 -2.08 12.32
CA LYS A 165 -4.94 -2.75 11.07
C LYS A 165 -3.72 -2.81 10.18
N TRP A 166 -3.63 -3.86 9.38
CA TRP A 166 -2.60 -3.98 8.36
C TRP A 166 -3.04 -4.93 7.26
N TYR A 167 -2.32 -4.90 6.15
CA TYR A 167 -2.29 -5.97 5.16
C TYR A 167 -0.97 -5.90 4.42
N GLY A 168 -0.62 -6.96 3.71
CA GLY A 168 0.53 -6.92 2.84
C GLY A 168 0.44 -7.86 1.66
N THR A 169 1.37 -7.66 0.74
CA THR A 169 1.49 -8.38 -0.52
C THR A 169 2.94 -8.76 -0.77
N SER A 170 3.14 -9.92 -1.37
CA SER A 170 4.41 -10.33 -1.96
C SER A 170 4.13 -11.35 -3.05
N VAL A 171 4.88 -11.28 -4.14
CA VAL A 171 4.82 -12.27 -5.23
C VAL A 171 5.68 -13.51 -4.96
N ASP A 172 6.43 -13.52 -3.85
CA ASP A 172 7.34 -14.61 -3.51
C ASP A 172 6.61 -15.94 -3.25
N GLY A 173 5.35 -15.90 -2.82
CA GLY A 173 4.52 -17.09 -2.65
C GLY A 173 5.21 -18.21 -1.86
N ALA A 174 5.46 -19.35 -2.52
CA ALA A 174 6.12 -20.51 -1.91
C ALA A 174 7.60 -20.29 -1.53
N LEU A 175 8.21 -19.19 -1.98
CA LEU A 175 9.57 -18.82 -1.57
C LEU A 175 9.60 -18.22 -0.15
N ILE A 176 8.44 -17.85 0.41
CA ILE A 176 8.34 -17.34 1.78
C ILE A 176 8.39 -18.50 2.77
N GLU A 177 9.35 -18.48 3.70
CA GLU A 177 9.53 -19.52 4.74
C GLU A 177 8.83 -19.18 6.07
N THR A 178 8.10 -18.08 6.08
CA THR A 178 7.36 -17.54 7.25
C THR A 178 5.88 -17.41 6.90
N GLN A 179 5.01 -17.14 7.88
CA GLN A 179 3.57 -16.93 7.62
C GLN A 179 3.29 -15.51 7.08
N GLY A 180 4.14 -15.00 6.20
CA GLY A 180 4.20 -13.61 5.77
C GLY A 180 5.18 -12.78 6.61
N PHE A 181 4.80 -11.57 6.96
CA PHE A 181 5.65 -10.60 7.66
C PHE A 181 5.51 -10.71 9.18
N TYR A 182 6.64 -10.77 9.89
CA TYR A 182 6.69 -10.73 11.34
C TYR A 182 7.19 -9.39 11.84
N ALA A 183 6.42 -8.79 12.74
CA ALA A 183 6.93 -7.75 13.62
C ALA A 183 7.72 -8.43 14.74
N VAL A 184 8.99 -8.11 14.86
CA VAL A 184 9.88 -8.66 15.89
C VAL A 184 10.39 -7.56 16.81
N ASP A 185 10.50 -7.89 18.10
CA ASP A 185 11.09 -6.99 19.07
C ASP A 185 12.62 -6.96 18.99
N ALA A 186 13.25 -6.10 19.81
CA ALA A 186 14.69 -5.94 19.85
C ALA A 186 15.46 -7.20 20.33
N LEU A 187 14.76 -8.17 20.94
CA LEU A 187 15.32 -9.44 21.39
C LEU A 187 15.11 -10.56 20.36
N GLY A 188 14.37 -10.29 19.29
CA GLY A 188 14.03 -11.26 18.24
C GLY A 188 12.74 -12.04 18.48
N ASN A 189 11.93 -11.68 19.48
CA ASN A 189 10.63 -12.33 19.69
C ASN A 189 9.60 -11.80 18.68
N VAL A 190 8.78 -12.70 18.14
CA VAL A 190 7.65 -12.31 17.29
C VAL A 190 6.54 -11.72 18.16
N ILE A 191 6.16 -10.48 17.89
CA ILE A 191 5.11 -9.74 18.61
C ILE A 191 3.84 -9.55 17.77
N GLY A 192 3.89 -9.89 16.49
CA GLY A 192 2.77 -9.80 15.57
C GLY A 192 3.11 -10.35 14.19
N SER A 193 2.09 -10.72 13.42
CA SER A 193 2.24 -11.27 12.07
C SER A 193 1.20 -10.74 11.09
N CYS A 194 1.64 -10.27 9.93
CA CYS A 194 0.81 -9.83 8.81
C CYS A 194 0.99 -10.81 7.63
N SER A 195 -0.09 -11.33 7.08
CA SER A 195 -0.01 -12.21 5.91
C SER A 195 0.52 -11.47 4.68
N ALA A 196 1.35 -12.15 3.87
CA ALA A 196 1.77 -11.68 2.56
C ALA A 196 0.87 -12.30 1.48
N THR A 197 -0.12 -11.54 1.02
CA THR A 197 -1.06 -12.01 -0.02
C THR A 197 -0.36 -12.04 -1.37
N ASP A 198 -0.57 -13.09 -2.17
CA ASP A 198 -0.14 -13.09 -3.57
C ASP A 198 -1.13 -12.22 -4.38
N PRO A 199 -0.71 -11.04 -4.86
CA PRO A 199 -1.60 -10.11 -5.56
C PRO A 199 -2.07 -10.64 -6.91
N ALA A 200 -1.46 -11.70 -7.47
CA ALA A 200 -1.87 -12.30 -8.74
C ALA A 200 -3.09 -13.22 -8.59
N THR A 201 -3.36 -13.70 -7.37
CA THR A 201 -4.46 -14.62 -7.09
C THR A 201 -5.58 -13.96 -6.30
N GLN A 202 -5.24 -13.01 -5.42
CA GLN A 202 -6.22 -12.35 -4.56
C GLN A 202 -5.81 -10.92 -4.20
N GLN A 203 -6.82 -10.05 -4.08
CA GLN A 203 -6.63 -8.72 -3.54
C GLN A 203 -6.33 -8.76 -2.03
N PRO A 204 -5.27 -8.07 -1.54
CA PRO A 204 -5.07 -7.88 -0.12
C PRO A 204 -6.16 -7.00 0.50
N ALA A 205 -6.52 -7.28 1.76
CA ALA A 205 -7.50 -6.50 2.50
C ALA A 205 -7.03 -6.30 3.94
N PHE A 206 -7.39 -5.15 4.53
CA PHE A 206 -7.07 -4.84 5.92
C PHE A 206 -7.62 -5.91 6.87
N ALA A 207 -6.71 -6.53 7.61
CA ALA A 207 -7.02 -7.35 8.77
C ALA A 207 -6.84 -6.54 10.05
N MET A 208 -7.62 -6.85 11.07
CA MET A 208 -7.46 -6.27 12.41
C MET A 208 -6.16 -6.80 13.05
N ALA A 209 -5.51 -5.94 13.82
CA ALA A 209 -4.26 -6.23 14.52
C ALA A 209 -4.27 -5.57 15.92
N SER A 210 -3.35 -5.98 16.77
CA SER A 210 -3.06 -5.30 18.04
C SER A 210 -1.59 -5.49 18.39
N VAL A 211 -0.72 -4.82 17.64
CA VAL A 211 0.73 -5.01 17.73
C VAL A 211 1.38 -3.72 18.27
N PRO A 212 1.81 -3.68 19.54
CA PRO A 212 2.50 -2.52 20.09
C PRO A 212 3.91 -2.42 19.49
N ILE A 213 4.32 -1.22 19.11
CA ILE A 213 5.64 -0.97 18.51
C ILE A 213 6.51 -0.17 19.47
N GLN A 214 7.75 -0.61 19.65
CA GLN A 214 8.78 0.12 20.40
C GLN A 214 10.04 0.29 19.55
N LEU A 215 11.01 1.01 20.11
CA LEU A 215 12.28 1.27 19.44
C LEU A 215 13.00 -0.03 19.08
N ASN A 216 13.74 -0.01 17.96
CA ASN A 216 14.50 -1.14 17.44
C ASN A 216 13.66 -2.37 17.04
N PHE A 217 12.34 -2.22 16.93
CA PHE A 217 11.51 -3.28 16.37
C PHE A 217 11.70 -3.34 14.85
N LYS A 218 11.66 -4.54 14.30
CA LYS A 218 11.81 -4.78 12.86
C LYS A 218 10.56 -5.40 12.30
N PHE A 219 10.30 -5.12 11.02
CA PHE A 219 9.25 -5.79 10.27
C PHE A 219 9.92 -6.60 9.17
N GLN A 220 9.86 -7.92 9.25
CA GLN A 220 10.71 -8.76 8.41
C GLN A 220 10.07 -10.10 8.07
N PHE A 221 10.58 -10.76 7.04
CA PHE A 221 10.19 -12.10 6.65
C PHE A 221 11.38 -12.86 6.09
N LEU A 222 11.32 -14.19 6.18
CA LEU A 222 12.36 -15.07 5.65
C LEU A 222 11.92 -15.58 4.28
N THR A 223 12.84 -15.52 3.33
CA THR A 223 12.69 -16.10 2.00
C THR A 223 13.74 -17.18 1.77
N ASN A 224 13.44 -18.12 0.87
CA ASN A 224 14.44 -18.97 0.25
C ASN A 224 14.89 -18.42 -1.11
N ALA A 225 15.91 -19.09 -1.66
CA ALA A 225 16.56 -18.73 -2.92
C ALA A 225 15.72 -19.17 -4.12
#